data_AF-W2SNU9-F1
#
_entry.id   AF-W2SNU9-F1
#
_cell.length_a   1.000
_cell.length_b   1.000
_cell.length_c   1.000
_cell.angle_alpha   90.00
_cell.angle_beta   90.00
_cell.angle_gamma   90.00
#
_symmetry.space_group_name_H-M   'P 1'
#
loop_
_entity.id
_entity.type
_entity.pdbx_description
1 polymer ?
#
loop_
_entity_poly.entity_id
_entity_poly.type
_entity_poly.pdbx_seq_one_letter_code
_entity_poly.pdbx_strand_id
1 'polypeptide(L)'
;KDFCRRFCSAYLDQLYKNYGTPSELQRHSLTGRREEDLERLIAEARRYMSLPHLFWGIWNILCVQELGVIDGIDFLTHAKDRLVMYFKFKSNLYKY
;
A
#
# COMPACT_ATOMS: atom_id res chain seq x y z
N LYS A 1 15.83 2.58 9.51
CA LYS A 1 15.28 1.28 9.06
C LYS A 1 13.93 0.92 9.72
N ASP A 2 13.15 1.87 10.29
CA ASP A 2 11.97 1.49 11.09
C ASP A 2 10.70 2.34 10.89
N PHE A 3 10.56 3.04 9.75
CA PHE A 3 9.39 3.89 9.50
C PHE A 3 8.10 3.10 9.24
N CYS A 4 8.18 2.02 8.45
CA CYS A 4 7.03 1.17 8.16
C CYS A 4 6.45 0.55 9.43
N ARG A 5 7.31 -0.04 10.28
CA ARG A 5 6.88 -0.62 11.56
C ARG A 5 6.25 0.41 12.47
N ARG A 6 6.85 1.60 12.62
CA ARG A 6 6.29 2.70 13.43
C ARG A 6 4.92 3.15 12.93
N PHE A 7 4.74 3.32 11.61
CA PHE A 7 3.46 3.68 11.02
C PHE A 7 2.40 2.59 11.24
N CYS A 8 2.72 1.33 10.91
CA CYS A 8 1.81 0.19 11.11
C CYS A 8 1.45 0.00 12.59
N SER A 9 2.41 0.18 13.50
CA SER A 9 2.17 0.11 14.94
C SER A 9 1.20 1.18 15.40
N ALA A 10 1.41 2.44 15.03
CA ALA A 10 0.53 3.55 15.43
C ALA A 10 -0.88 3.39 14.86
N TYR A 11 -1.00 2.94 13.61
CA TYR A 11 -2.28 2.61 12.99
C TYR A 11 -3.01 1.50 13.75
N LEU A 12 -2.29 0.42 14.09
CA LEU A 12 -2.84 -0.71 14.83
C LEU A 12 -3.25 -0.33 16.25
N ASP A 13 -2.47 0.50 16.93
CA ASP A 13 -2.81 1.03 18.26
C ASP A 13 -4.12 1.80 18.25
N GLN A 14 -4.38 2.56 17.18
CA GLN A 14 -5.65 3.26 17.03
C GLN A 14 -6.82 2.30 16.80
N LEU A 15 -6.63 1.24 16.00
CA LEU A 15 -7.66 0.22 15.79
C LEU A 15 -8.02 -0.49 17.12
N TYR A 16 -7.03 -0.90 17.90
CA TYR A 16 -7.26 -1.57 19.19
C TYR A 16 -7.88 -0.65 20.25
N LYS A 17 -7.69 0.67 20.15
CA LYS A 17 -8.41 1.64 21.00
C LYS A 17 -9.87 1.79 20.59
N ASN A 18 -10.15 1.71 19.29
CA ASN A 18 -11.50 1.90 18.76
C ASN A 18 -12.36 0.64 18.88
N TYR A 19 -11.73 -0.55 18.91
CA TYR A 19 -12.40 -1.85 18.89
C TYR A 19 -11.89 -2.70 20.06
N GLY A 20 -12.74 -2.91 21.06
CA GLY A 20 -12.37 -3.60 22.30
C GLY A 20 -12.97 -5.00 22.44
N THR A 21 -14.04 -5.30 21.68
CA THR A 21 -14.70 -6.61 21.76
C THR A 21 -14.13 -7.59 20.72
N PRO A 22 -14.12 -8.91 21.01
CA PRO A 22 -13.68 -9.92 20.04
C PRO A 22 -14.43 -9.86 18.70
N SER A 23 -15.72 -9.53 18.72
CA SER A 23 -16.57 -9.39 17.51
C SER A 23 -16.14 -8.21 16.63
N GLU A 24 -15.82 -7.07 17.24
CA GLU A 24 -15.33 -5.90 16.51
C GLU A 24 -13.93 -6.13 15.92
N LEU A 25 -13.04 -6.73 16.70
CA LEU A 25 -11.70 -7.09 16.23
C LEU A 25 -11.77 -8.02 15.01
N GLN A 26 -12.63 -9.04 15.05
CA GLN A 26 -12.82 -9.98 13.94
C GLN A 26 -13.33 -9.28 12.67
N ARG A 27 -14.24 -8.29 12.78
CA ARG A 27 -14.71 -7.49 11.63
C ARG A 27 -13.57 -6.73 10.94
N HIS A 28 -12.58 -6.30 11.71
CA HIS A 28 -11.37 -5.67 11.20
C HIS A 28 -10.25 -6.68 10.91
N SER A 29 -10.60 -7.97 10.84
CA SER A 29 -9.67 -9.09 10.63
C SER A 29 -8.59 -9.23 11.70
N LEU A 30 -8.68 -8.53 12.84
CA LEU A 30 -7.71 -8.59 13.94
C LEU A 30 -7.91 -9.86 14.77
N THR A 31 -6.80 -10.42 15.24
CA THR A 31 -6.78 -11.68 16.00
C THR A 31 -6.83 -11.46 17.51
N GLY A 32 -6.70 -10.21 17.97
CA GLY A 32 -6.52 -9.87 19.38
C GLY A 32 -5.07 -10.05 19.87
N ARG A 33 -4.21 -10.68 19.06
CA ARG A 33 -2.77 -10.82 19.32
C ARG A 33 -2.04 -9.72 18.56
N ARG A 34 -1.86 -8.57 19.23
CA ARG A 34 -1.32 -7.33 18.63
C ARG A 34 -0.06 -7.53 17.79
N GLU A 35 0.91 -8.29 18.30
CA GLU A 35 2.19 -8.47 17.60
C GLU A 35 2.03 -9.27 16.30
N GLU A 36 1.17 -10.29 16.30
CA GLU A 36 0.87 -11.08 15.09
C GLU A 36 0.11 -10.24 14.06
N ASP A 37 -0.83 -9.41 14.51
CA ASP A 37 -1.55 -8.49 13.64
C ASP A 37 -0.62 -7.44 13.02
N LEU A 38 0.39 -6.97 13.78
CA LEU A 38 1.40 -6.03 13.28
C LEU A 38 2.28 -6.66 12.20
N GLU A 39 2.80 -7.87 12.45
CA GLU A 39 3.61 -8.59 11.46
C GLU A 39 2.82 -8.88 10.19
N ARG A 40 1.56 -9.30 10.31
CA ARG A 40 0.68 -9.51 9.17
C ARG A 40 0.45 -8.22 8.39
N LEU A 41 0.14 -7.11 9.07
CA LEU A 41 -0.08 -5.81 8.41
C LEU A 41 1.17 -5.37 7.62
N ILE A 42 2.36 -5.54 8.18
CA ILE A 42 3.62 -5.22 7.50
C ILE A 42 3.84 -6.14 6.29
N ALA A 43 3.55 -7.44 6.44
CA ALA A 43 3.67 -8.41 5.35
C ALA A 43 2.70 -8.08 4.19
N GLU A 44 1.44 -7.78 4.50
CA GLU A 44 0.44 -7.38 3.51
C GLU A 44 0.82 -6.07 2.80
N ALA A 45 1.29 -5.06 3.54
CA ALA A 45 1.76 -3.82 2.96
C ALA A 45 2.92 -4.02 1.97
N ARG A 46 3.82 -4.98 2.24
CA ARG A 46 4.91 -5.36 1.33
C ARG A 46 4.43 -6.17 0.14
N ARG A 47 3.48 -7.09 0.35
CA ARG A 47 2.87 -7.93 -0.68
C ARG A 47 2.23 -7.08 -1.76
N TYR A 48 1.42 -6.10 -1.36
CA TYR A 48 0.65 -5.27 -2.29
C TYR A 48 1.37 -4.03 -2.81
N MET A 49 2.65 -3.83 -2.43
CA MET A 49 3.43 -2.64 -2.79
C MET A 49 3.47 -2.36 -4.29
N SER A 50 3.43 -3.39 -5.14
CA SER A 50 3.42 -3.22 -6.60
C SER A 50 2.09 -2.66 -7.14
N LEU A 51 0.95 -2.91 -6.49
CA LEU A 51 -0.36 -2.52 -7.03
C LEU A 51 -0.56 -1.00 -7.13
N PRO A 52 -0.21 -0.17 -6.13
CA PRO A 52 -0.23 1.28 -6.28
C PRO A 52 0.69 1.77 -7.39
N HIS A 53 1.77 1.06 -7.70
CA HIS A 53 2.63 1.42 -8.82
C HIS A 53 1.94 1.15 -10.16
N LEU A 54 1.27 0.01 -10.31
CA LEU A 54 0.49 -0.30 -11.51
C LEU A 54 -0.66 0.70 -11.70
N PHE A 55 -1.44 0.95 -10.65
CA PHE A 55 -2.59 1.86 -10.68
C PHE A 55 -2.16 3.25 -11.15
N TRP A 56 -1.15 3.84 -10.48
CA TRP A 56 -0.69 5.17 -10.86
C TRP A 56 0.00 5.16 -12.23
N GLY A 57 0.71 4.11 -12.61
CA GLY A 57 1.27 3.99 -13.96
C GLY A 57 0.20 4.10 -15.05
N ILE A 58 -0.89 3.34 -14.90
CA ILE A 58 -2.03 3.39 -15.84
C ILE A 58 -2.72 4.76 -15.80
N TRP A 59 -2.95 5.32 -14.61
CA TRP A 59 -3.57 6.63 -14.48
C TRP A 59 -2.77 7.73 -15.20
N ASN A 60 -1.44 7.73 -15.10
CA ASN A 60 -0.61 8.70 -15.82
C ASN A 60 -0.69 8.52 -17.34
N ILE A 61 -0.80 7.29 -17.85
CA ILE A 61 -1.00 7.05 -19.29
C ILE A 61 -2.32 7.66 -19.74
N LEU A 62 -3.40 7.48 -18.97
CA LEU A 62 -4.68 8.11 -19.25
C LEU A 62 -4.58 9.64 -19.24
N CYS A 63 -3.83 10.23 -18.29
CA CYS A 63 -3.61 11.68 -18.27
C CYS A 63 -2.88 12.19 -19.52
N VAL A 64 -1.89 11.46 -20.05
CA VAL A 64 -1.24 11.83 -21.33
C VAL A 64 -2.25 11.88 -22.47
N GLN A 65 -3.21 10.95 -22.49
CA GLN A 65 -4.22 10.86 -23.54
C GLN A 65 -5.29 11.95 -23.41
N GLU A 66 -5.78 12.20 -22.19
CA GLU A 66 -6.96 13.04 -21.94
C GLU A 66 -6.63 14.50 -21.65
N LEU A 67 -5.49 14.78 -20.99
CA LEU A 67 -5.15 16.12 -20.49
C LEU A 67 -4.11 16.85 -21.34
N GLY A 68 -3.45 16.14 -22.27
CA GLY A 68 -2.36 16.72 -23.06
C GLY A 68 -1.18 17.17 -22.18
N VAL A 69 -0.53 18.27 -22.56
CA VAL A 69 0.59 18.85 -21.79
C VAL A 69 0.04 19.72 -20.66
N ILE A 70 0.32 19.32 -19.41
CA ILE A 70 0.11 20.17 -18.24
C ILE A 70 1.46 20.73 -17.80
N ASP A 71 1.56 22.06 -17.71
CA ASP A 71 2.80 22.73 -17.30
C ASP A 71 3.27 22.23 -15.93
N GLY A 72 4.55 21.84 -15.89
CA GLY A 72 5.20 21.33 -14.68
C GLY A 72 4.93 19.85 -14.36
N ILE A 73 4.16 19.12 -15.18
CA ILE A 73 3.88 17.69 -14.95
C ILE A 73 4.21 16.87 -16.20
N ASP A 74 5.27 16.06 -16.10
CA ASP A 74 5.60 15.04 -17.10
C ASP A 74 4.96 13.70 -16.73
N PHE A 75 3.70 13.52 -17.16
CA PHE A 75 2.95 12.28 -16.94
C PHE A 75 3.63 11.07 -17.58
N LEU A 76 4.29 11.22 -18.72
CA LEU A 76 4.90 10.09 -19.43
C LEU A 76 6.12 9.57 -18.68
N THR A 77 6.97 10.46 -18.20
CA THR A 77 8.11 10.08 -17.35
C THR A 77 7.63 9.46 -16.06
N HIS A 78 6.63 10.06 -15.40
CA HIS A 78 6.07 9.49 -14.18
C HIS A 78 5.44 8.10 -14.43
N ALA A 79 4.71 7.90 -15.53
CA ALA A 79 4.17 6.59 -15.90
C ALA A 79 5.26 5.51 -15.99
N LYS A 80 6.38 5.82 -16.68
CA LYS A 80 7.52 4.92 -16.82
C LYS A 80 8.12 4.55 -15.46
N ASP A 81 8.37 5.54 -14.60
CA ASP A 81 8.92 5.31 -13.26
C ASP A 81 8.02 4.40 -12.43
N ARG A 82 6.70 4.63 -12.47
CA ARG A 82 5.73 3.78 -11.77
C ARG A 82 5.73 2.35 -12.32
N LEU A 83 5.77 2.14 -13.64
CA LEU A 83 5.80 0.80 -14.22
C LEU A 83 7.10 0.05 -13.89
N VAL A 84 8.25 0.72 -13.89
CA VAL A 84 9.53 0.13 -13.44
C VAL A 84 9.40 -0.38 -12.00
N MET A 85 8.82 0.43 -11.11
CA MET A 85 8.60 0.04 -9.72
C MET A 85 7.57 -1.08 -9.55
N TYR A 86 6.54 -1.13 -10.40
CA TYR A 86 5.61 -2.25 -10.45
C TYR A 86 6.35 -3.55 -10.73
N PHE A 87 7.13 -3.63 -11.81
CA PHE A 87 7.85 -4.85 -12.16
C PHE A 87 8.92 -5.21 -11.13
N LYS A 88 9.58 -4.22 -10.53
CA LYS A 88 10.54 -4.43 -9.43
C LYS A 88 9.92 -5.14 -8.23
N PHE A 89 8.68 -4.78 -7.87
CA PHE A 89 8.01 -5.34 -6.69
C PHE A 89 6.98 -6.43 -7.02
N LYS A 90 6.73 -6.74 -8.29
CA LYS A 90 5.71 -7.70 -8.74
C LYS A 90 5.86 -9.07 -8.09
N SER A 91 7.09 -9.52 -7.87
CA SER A 91 7.36 -10.81 -7.21
C SER A 91 6.86 -10.87 -5.76
N ASN A 92 6.70 -9.74 -5.07
CA ASN A 92 6.18 -9.71 -3.71
C ASN A 92 4.73 -10.21 -3.61
N LEU A 93 3.93 -10.09 -4.68
CA LEU A 93 2.53 -10.53 -4.71
C LEU A 93 2.36 -12.02 -4.44
N TYR A 94 3.39 -12.80 -4.81
CA TYR A 94 3.39 -14.27 -4.74
C TYR A 94 4.22 -14.82 -3.57
N LYS A 95 4.91 -13.96 -2.81
CA LYS A 95 5.89 -14.36 -1.79
C LYS A 95 5.31 -14.49 -0.38
N TYR A 96 4.22 -13.81 -0.12
CA TYR A 96 3.48 -13.78 1.15
C TYR A 96 2.07 -14.31 0.91
#